data_AF-A0A9X0U6U4-F1
#
_entry.id   AF-A0A9X0U6U4-F1
#
_cell.length_a   1.000
_cell.length_b   1.000
_cell.length_c   1.000
_cell.angle_alpha   90.00
_cell.angle_beta   90.00
_cell.angle_gamma   90.00
#
_symmetry.space_group_name_H-M   'P 1'
#
loop_
_entity.id
_entity.type
_entity.pdbx_description
1 polymer ?
#
loop_
_entity_poly.entity_id
_entity_poly.type
_entity_poly.pdbx_seq_one_letter_code
_entity_poly.pdbx_strand_id
1 'polypeptide(L)'
;MLNVLLLGAIHQYQHASERDAKCFSPDQVKTLGEQRGLFGAWVRVCVSDSQPELIFDEMNLPESAVSERFMDTEVPWVYMDIPEDVRARYIPARSAGEPWLYRIDEPRERHWQLVIESITSACDLTRIIAICGAAHLESFSSKLRAAGHTVEVLSVRDMPWNDETWCPQSNTIPSASA
;
A
#
# COMPACT_ATOMS: atom_id res chain seq x y z
N MET A 1 12.75 4.64 -20.63
CA MET A 1 12.61 5.39 -19.37
C MET A 1 11.35 4.86 -18.74
N LEU A 2 11.49 4.00 -17.73
CA LEU A 2 10.36 3.29 -17.15
C LEU A 2 9.69 4.16 -16.07
N ASN A 3 8.37 4.34 -16.16
CA ASN A 3 7.53 4.96 -15.12
C ASN A 3 6.82 3.89 -14.28
N VAL A 4 6.91 3.97 -12.95
CA VAL A 4 6.28 3.00 -12.04
C VAL A 4 5.29 3.65 -11.08
N LEU A 5 4.19 2.93 -10.83
CA LEU A 5 3.27 3.19 -9.74
C LEU A 5 3.41 2.09 -8.67
N LEU A 6 3.78 2.48 -7.46
CA LEU A 6 3.81 1.63 -6.26
C LEU A 6 2.53 1.87 -5.45
N LEU A 7 1.77 0.81 -5.21
CA LEU A 7 0.54 0.82 -4.45
C LEU A 7 0.74 0.07 -3.13
N GLY A 8 0.93 0.84 -2.06
CA GLY A 8 0.52 0.47 -0.72
C GLY A 8 -0.89 1.01 -0.47
N ALA A 9 -1.70 0.30 0.30
CA ALA A 9 -2.97 0.83 0.79
C ALA A 9 -2.91 0.91 2.32
N ILE A 10 -3.90 1.57 2.93
CA ILE A 10 -4.07 1.48 4.38
C ILE A 10 -4.23 -0.02 4.70
N HIS A 11 -3.34 -0.57 5.54
CA HIS A 11 -3.34 -2.01 5.86
C HIS A 11 -4.70 -2.48 6.40
N GLN A 12 -5.46 -1.60 7.05
CA GLN A 12 -6.83 -1.84 7.50
C GLN A 12 -7.79 -2.08 6.32
N TYR A 13 -7.58 -1.46 5.15
CA TYR A 13 -8.32 -1.75 3.91
C TYR A 13 -7.85 -3.06 3.25
N GLN A 14 -6.56 -3.37 3.36
CA GLN A 14 -5.96 -4.58 2.76
C GLN A 14 -6.28 -5.86 3.55
N HIS A 15 -6.32 -5.79 4.88
CA HIS A 15 -6.42 -6.96 5.76
C HIS A 15 -7.78 -7.14 6.42
N ALA A 16 -8.74 -6.23 6.21
CA ALA A 16 -10.13 -6.49 6.59
C ALA A 16 -10.66 -7.67 5.76
N SER A 17 -10.47 -8.88 6.29
CA SER A 17 -10.88 -10.11 5.66
C SER A 17 -12.38 -10.35 5.90
N GLU A 18 -13.00 -11.28 5.17
CA GLU A 18 -14.35 -11.79 5.50
C GLU A 18 -14.43 -12.31 6.95
N ARG A 19 -13.29 -12.69 7.54
CA ARG A 19 -13.19 -13.13 8.93
C ARG A 19 -13.36 -11.97 9.91
N ASP A 20 -12.82 -10.79 9.58
CA ASP A 20 -12.93 -9.56 10.37
C ASP A 20 -14.24 -8.82 10.10
N ALA A 21 -14.83 -8.99 8.92
CA ALA A 21 -16.15 -8.45 8.57
C ALA A 21 -17.26 -8.92 9.51
N LYS A 22 -17.11 -10.10 10.14
CA LYS A 22 -18.03 -10.60 11.18
C LYS A 22 -18.00 -9.77 12.47
N CYS A 23 -16.92 -9.03 12.70
CA CYS A 23 -16.75 -8.16 13.85
C CYS A 23 -17.17 -6.70 13.56
N PHE A 24 -17.54 -6.40 12.32
CA PHE A 24 -17.99 -5.08 11.90
C PHE A 24 -19.51 -4.97 11.91
N SER A 25 -20.02 -3.79 12.24
CA SER A 25 -21.41 -3.44 12.03
C SER A 25 -21.71 -3.35 10.53
N PRO A 26 -22.99 -3.48 10.11
CA PRO A 26 -23.38 -3.29 8.72
C PRO A 26 -22.91 -1.95 8.13
N ASP A 27 -22.93 -0.87 8.94
CA ASP A 27 -22.48 0.45 8.52
C ASP A 27 -20.96 0.48 8.28
N GLN A 28 -20.17 -0.15 9.16
CA GLN A 28 -18.72 -0.26 8.98
C GLN A 28 -18.35 -1.04 7.72
N VAL A 29 -19.07 -2.13 7.43
CA VAL A 29 -18.87 -2.92 6.19
C VAL A 29 -19.21 -2.07 4.96
N LYS A 30 -20.30 -1.30 5.01
CA LYS A 30 -20.70 -0.40 3.93
C LYS A 30 -19.64 0.67 3.68
N THR A 31 -19.20 1.38 4.72
CA THR A 31 -18.14 2.41 4.63
C THR A 31 -16.85 1.83 4.08
N LEU A 32 -16.43 0.64 4.51
CA LEU A 32 -15.26 -0.05 3.96
C LEU A 32 -15.40 -0.32 2.46
N GLY A 33 -16.55 -0.82 2.01
CA GLY A 33 -16.82 -1.07 0.60
C GLY A 33 -16.78 0.20 -0.25
N GLU A 34 -17.42 1.28 0.23
CA GLU A 34 -17.42 2.58 -0.44
C GLU A 34 -16.00 3.15 -0.59
N GLN A 35 -15.20 3.11 0.48
CA GLN A 35 -13.82 3.62 0.45
C GLN A 35 -12.89 2.78 -0.43
N ARG A 36 -13.06 1.45 -0.48
CA ARG A 36 -12.34 0.60 -1.44
C ARG A 36 -12.66 0.97 -2.88
N GLY A 37 -13.95 1.22 -3.17
CA GLY A 37 -14.38 1.69 -4.49
C GLY A 37 -13.76 3.04 -4.86
N LEU A 38 -13.76 4.00 -3.93
CA LEU A 38 -13.17 5.33 -4.12
C LEU A 38 -11.65 5.27 -4.28
N PHE A 39 -10.95 4.47 -3.49
CA PHE A 39 -9.52 4.21 -3.65
C PHE A 39 -9.23 3.63 -5.04
N GLY A 40 -9.99 2.60 -5.45
CA GLY A 40 -9.82 1.99 -6.77
C GLY A 40 -10.10 2.95 -7.93
N ALA A 41 -11.05 3.87 -7.79
CA ALA A 41 -11.29 4.92 -8.77
C ALA A 41 -10.13 5.93 -8.81
N TRP A 42 -9.61 6.30 -7.65
CA TRP A 42 -8.49 7.23 -7.54
C TRP A 42 -7.20 6.66 -8.16
N VAL A 43 -6.87 5.39 -7.88
CA VAL A 43 -5.72 4.72 -8.52
C VAL A 43 -5.84 4.75 -10.05
N ARG A 44 -7.04 4.52 -10.62
CA ARG A 44 -7.24 4.61 -12.07
C ARG A 44 -6.98 6.01 -12.62
N VAL A 45 -7.37 7.06 -11.89
CA VAL A 45 -7.02 8.44 -12.26
C VAL A 45 -5.50 8.60 -12.26
N CYS A 46 -4.81 8.12 -11.21
CA CYS A 46 -3.35 8.15 -11.16
C CYS A 46 -2.71 7.39 -12.33
N VAL A 47 -3.20 6.21 -12.68
CA VAL A 47 -2.73 5.43 -13.84
C VAL A 47 -2.94 6.19 -15.14
N SER A 48 -4.12 6.77 -15.34
CA SER A 48 -4.45 7.56 -16.53
C SER A 48 -3.55 8.80 -16.67
N ASP A 49 -3.34 9.52 -15.57
CA ASP A 49 -2.59 10.80 -15.57
C ASP A 49 -1.08 10.59 -15.68
N SER A 50 -0.56 9.52 -15.06
CA SER A 50 0.88 9.26 -15.01
C SER A 50 1.38 8.28 -16.06
N GLN A 51 0.48 7.48 -16.64
CA GLN A 51 0.77 6.43 -17.62
C GLN A 51 1.95 5.55 -17.17
N PRO A 52 1.84 4.86 -16.02
CA PRO A 52 2.87 3.97 -15.56
C PRO A 52 2.96 2.77 -16.51
N GLU A 53 4.18 2.27 -16.71
CA GLU A 53 4.45 1.08 -17.51
C GLU A 53 4.41 -0.19 -16.67
N LEU A 54 4.43 -0.05 -15.34
CA LEU A 54 4.37 -1.16 -14.39
C LEU A 54 3.76 -0.70 -13.06
N ILE A 55 2.84 -1.50 -12.54
CA ILE A 55 2.22 -1.32 -11.24
C ILE A 55 2.77 -2.36 -10.27
N PHE A 56 3.22 -1.94 -9.10
CA PHE A 56 3.49 -2.84 -8.00
C PHE A 56 2.37 -2.70 -6.97
N ASP A 57 1.74 -3.80 -6.61
CA ASP A 57 0.55 -3.80 -5.76
C ASP A 57 0.74 -4.69 -4.53
N GLU A 58 0.64 -4.10 -3.33
CA GLU A 58 0.62 -4.84 -2.07
C GLU A 58 -0.81 -5.27 -1.66
N MET A 59 -1.86 -4.77 -2.32
CA MET A 59 -3.22 -5.13 -1.93
C MET A 59 -3.45 -6.63 -2.04
N ASN A 60 -3.55 -7.30 -0.90
CA ASN A 60 -3.81 -8.74 -0.81
C ASN A 60 -5.29 -9.03 -1.10
N LEU A 61 -5.68 -8.80 -2.36
CA LEU A 61 -7.04 -9.01 -2.83
C LEU A 61 -7.24 -10.46 -3.27
N PRO A 62 -8.38 -11.08 -2.97
CA PRO A 62 -8.69 -12.41 -3.50
C PRO A 62 -8.70 -12.38 -5.04
N GLU A 63 -8.39 -13.51 -5.68
CA GLU A 63 -8.37 -13.61 -7.16
C GLU A 63 -9.70 -13.24 -7.80
N SER A 64 -10.81 -13.43 -7.08
CA SER A 64 -12.16 -13.05 -7.51
C SER A 64 -12.38 -11.54 -7.59
N ALA A 65 -11.53 -10.71 -6.98
CA ALA A 65 -11.63 -9.25 -7.00
C ALA A 65 -10.92 -8.63 -8.23
N VAL A 66 -11.21 -9.17 -9.42
CA VAL A 66 -10.55 -8.81 -10.69
C VAL A 66 -10.61 -7.31 -10.99
N SER A 67 -11.75 -6.65 -10.73
CA SER A 67 -11.92 -5.21 -10.92
C SER A 67 -11.15 -4.36 -9.90
N GLU A 68 -10.74 -4.93 -8.78
CA GLU A 68 -9.95 -4.26 -7.76
C GLU A 68 -8.44 -4.46 -7.99
N ARG A 69 -8.06 -5.40 -8.85
CA ARG A 69 -6.67 -5.69 -9.26
C ARG A 69 -6.20 -4.86 -10.47
N PHE A 70 -6.95 -3.83 -10.83
CA PHE A 70 -6.63 -2.88 -11.91
C PHE A 70 -6.33 -3.52 -13.28
N MET A 71 -6.81 -4.75 -13.53
CA MET A 71 -6.61 -5.45 -14.81
C MET A 71 -7.21 -4.69 -16.00
N ASP A 72 -8.21 -3.85 -15.73
CA ASP A 72 -8.85 -2.98 -16.72
C ASP A 72 -7.96 -1.83 -17.20
N THR A 73 -6.81 -1.59 -16.56
CA THR A 73 -5.84 -0.57 -16.97
C THR A 73 -4.89 -1.02 -18.07
N GLU A 74 -4.83 -2.33 -18.38
CA GLU A 74 -3.87 -2.96 -19.29
C GLU A 74 -2.39 -2.79 -18.91
N VAL A 75 -2.09 -2.10 -17.80
CA VAL A 75 -0.73 -1.95 -17.29
C VAL A 75 -0.31 -3.26 -16.60
N PRO A 76 0.86 -3.82 -16.93
CA PRO A 76 1.40 -4.97 -16.21
C PRO A 76 1.44 -4.70 -14.70
N TRP A 77 1.01 -5.68 -13.91
CA TRP A 77 1.07 -5.59 -12.45
C TRP A 77 1.99 -6.69 -11.88
N VAL A 78 2.73 -6.34 -10.83
CA VAL A 78 3.50 -7.26 -9.99
C VAL A 78 2.98 -7.17 -8.55
N TYR A 79 2.54 -8.31 -8.01
CA TYR A 79 2.13 -8.37 -6.61
C TYR A 79 3.38 -8.29 -5.70
N MET A 80 3.34 -7.40 -4.71
CA MET A 80 4.46 -7.09 -3.83
C MET A 80 4.08 -7.32 -2.37
N ASP A 81 4.01 -8.59 -1.97
CA ASP A 81 4.00 -8.95 -0.55
C ASP A 81 5.35 -9.56 -0.16
N ILE A 82 5.66 -9.49 1.14
CA ILE A 82 6.77 -10.23 1.71
C ILE A 82 6.43 -11.72 1.74
N PRO A 83 7.29 -12.59 1.17
CA PRO A 83 7.15 -14.03 1.31
C PRO A 83 6.95 -14.45 2.78
N GLU A 84 6.15 -15.49 3.01
CA GLU A 84 5.78 -15.92 4.38
C GLU A 84 7.01 -16.31 5.22
N ASP A 85 8.05 -16.85 4.60
CA ASP A 85 9.32 -17.19 5.26
C ASP A 85 10.13 -15.94 5.65
N VAL A 86 10.09 -14.88 4.85
CA VAL A 86 10.63 -13.55 5.22
C VAL A 86 9.80 -12.98 6.37
N ARG A 87 8.47 -13.04 6.26
CA ARG A 87 7.54 -12.58 7.30
C ARG A 87 7.81 -13.27 8.63
N ALA A 88 7.94 -14.59 8.65
CA ALA A 88 8.18 -15.38 9.86
C ALA A 88 9.56 -15.13 10.50
N ARG A 89 10.56 -14.73 9.71
CA ARG A 89 11.92 -14.41 10.21
C ARG A 89 12.01 -13.06 10.90
N TYR A 90 11.21 -12.09 10.45
CA TYR A 90 11.35 -10.70 10.91
C TYR A 90 10.14 -10.16 11.67
N ILE A 91 8.97 -10.80 11.57
CA ILE A 91 7.77 -10.47 12.32
C ILE A 91 7.54 -11.57 13.37
N PRO A 92 7.98 -11.38 14.63
CA PRO A 92 7.56 -12.27 15.71
C PRO A 92 6.02 -12.23 15.82
N ALA A 93 5.42 -13.37 16.16
CA ALA A 93 3.98 -13.47 16.39
C ALA A 93 3.52 -12.36 17.32
N ARG A 94 2.67 -11.48 16.80
CA ARG A 94 2.25 -10.23 17.44
C ARG A 94 1.53 -10.51 18.76
N SER A 95 1.90 -9.78 19.80
CA SER A 95 1.08 -9.68 21.02
C SER A 95 -0.13 -8.78 20.71
N ALA A 96 -1.34 -9.25 21.03
CA ALA A 96 -2.56 -8.46 20.82
C ALA A 96 -2.43 -7.06 21.48
N GLY A 97 -2.66 -6.00 20.69
CA GLY A 97 -2.67 -4.61 21.19
C GLY A 97 -1.42 -3.77 20.91
N GLU A 98 -0.35 -4.34 20.34
CA GLU A 98 0.78 -3.50 19.90
C GLU A 98 0.40 -2.67 18.66
N PRO A 99 0.72 -1.36 18.61
CA PRO A 99 0.53 -0.53 17.43
C PRO A 99 1.34 -1.09 16.26
N TRP A 100 0.89 -0.83 15.03
CA TRP A 100 1.66 -1.14 13.82
C TRP A 100 3.00 -0.38 13.89
N LEU A 101 4.05 -1.10 14.30
CA LEU A 101 5.36 -0.52 14.61
C LEU A 101 6.32 -0.74 13.44
N TYR A 102 7.12 0.29 13.19
CA TYR A 102 8.34 0.39 12.37
C TYR A 102 9.18 -0.90 12.19
N ARG A 103 9.16 -1.81 13.16
CA ARG A 103 9.87 -3.11 13.12
C ARG A 103 9.35 -4.08 12.04
N ILE A 104 8.08 -4.00 11.68
CA ILE A 104 7.47 -4.86 10.64
C ILE A 104 7.76 -4.31 9.24
N ASP A 105 7.85 -2.99 9.12
CA ASP A 105 7.99 -2.32 7.84
C ASP A 105 9.43 -2.36 7.31
N GLU A 106 10.45 -2.31 8.17
CA GLU A 106 11.86 -2.29 7.70
C GLU A 106 12.26 -3.53 6.85
N PRO A 107 11.96 -4.78 7.24
CA PRO A 107 12.23 -5.96 6.41
C PRO A 107 11.46 -5.95 5.08
N ARG A 108 10.20 -5.49 5.11
CA ARG A 108 9.34 -5.35 3.94
C ARG A 108 9.89 -4.30 2.97
N GLU A 109 10.22 -3.13 3.48
CA GLU A 109 10.85 -2.06 2.72
C GLU A 109 12.18 -2.49 2.12
N ARG A 110 13.01 -3.25 2.85
CA ARG A 110 14.26 -3.80 2.29
C ARG A 110 13.98 -4.77 1.14
N HIS A 111 12.98 -5.64 1.27
CA HIS A 111 12.60 -6.55 0.18
C HIS A 111 12.10 -5.77 -1.04
N TRP A 112 11.21 -4.80 -0.84
CA TRP A 112 10.71 -3.96 -1.91
C TRP A 112 11.80 -3.13 -2.58
N GLN A 113 12.71 -2.54 -1.79
CA GLN A 113 13.85 -1.80 -2.30
C GLN A 113 14.68 -2.68 -3.23
N LEU A 114 15.02 -3.91 -2.83
CA LEU A 114 15.79 -4.83 -3.67
C LEU A 114 15.08 -5.16 -4.98
N VAL A 115 13.76 -5.40 -4.95
CA VAL A 115 12.98 -5.70 -6.15
C VAL A 115 12.93 -4.50 -7.09
N ILE A 116 12.62 -3.31 -6.53
CA ILE A 116 12.57 -2.06 -7.29
C ILE A 116 13.94 -1.77 -7.90
N GLU A 117 15.02 -1.80 -7.11
CA GLU A 117 16.39 -1.55 -7.59
C GLU A 117 16.84 -2.56 -8.67
N SER A 118 16.42 -3.82 -8.57
CA SER A 118 16.72 -4.83 -9.59
C SER A 118 16.02 -4.51 -10.91
N ILE A 119 14.76 -4.08 -10.84
CA ILE A 119 13.97 -3.70 -12.02
C ILE A 119 14.43 -2.36 -12.58
N THR A 120 14.80 -1.39 -11.73
CA THR A 120 15.34 -0.10 -12.16
C THR A 120 16.64 -0.28 -12.91
N SER A 121 17.53 -1.14 -12.41
CA SER A 121 18.81 -1.46 -13.05
C SER A 121 18.64 -2.15 -14.41
N ALA A 122 17.54 -2.88 -14.60
CA ALA A 122 17.24 -3.57 -15.85
C ALA A 122 16.53 -2.67 -16.89
N CYS A 123 15.80 -1.64 -16.43
CA CYS A 123 14.82 -0.92 -17.26
C CYS A 123 14.97 0.62 -17.29
N ASP A 124 16.04 1.18 -16.72
CA ASP A 124 16.26 2.63 -16.59
C ASP A 124 15.04 3.37 -16.02
N LEU A 125 14.63 2.96 -14.80
CA LEU A 125 13.53 3.59 -14.09
C LEU A 125 13.92 4.97 -13.55
N THR A 126 13.15 5.99 -13.91
CA THR A 126 13.44 7.38 -13.51
C THR A 126 12.38 7.99 -12.60
N ARG A 127 11.13 7.51 -12.65
CA ARG A 127 10.00 8.04 -11.86
C ARG A 127 9.20 6.96 -11.16
N ILE A 128 8.91 7.22 -9.88
CA ILE A 128 8.08 6.41 -9.00
C ILE A 128 6.97 7.30 -8.45
N ILE A 129 5.75 6.79 -8.50
CA ILE A 129 4.62 7.33 -7.72
C ILE A 129 4.31 6.32 -6.64
N ALA A 130 4.42 6.71 -5.37
CA ALA A 130 4.13 5.85 -4.23
C ALA A 130 2.82 6.29 -3.58
N ILE A 131 1.80 5.44 -3.66
CA ILE A 131 0.53 5.60 -2.96
C ILE A 131 0.59 4.73 -1.70
N CYS A 132 0.33 5.28 -0.52
CA CYS A 132 0.13 4.49 0.71
C CYS A 132 -0.63 5.32 1.75
N GLY A 133 -1.22 4.69 2.76
CA GLY A 133 -1.83 5.41 3.88
C GLY A 133 -1.09 5.23 5.21
N ALA A 134 0.09 4.62 5.23
CA ALA A 134 0.86 4.39 6.44
C ALA A 134 2.04 5.37 6.57
N ALA A 135 2.43 5.65 7.82
CA ALA A 135 3.46 6.64 8.17
C ALA A 135 4.88 6.32 7.64
N HIS A 136 5.13 5.07 7.26
CA HIS A 136 6.41 4.60 6.72
C HIS A 136 6.69 5.03 5.27
N LEU A 137 5.67 5.53 4.55
CA LEU A 137 5.77 5.96 3.16
C LEU A 137 6.89 6.98 2.95
N GLU A 138 7.12 7.87 3.91
CA GLU A 138 8.17 8.89 3.80
C GLU A 138 9.58 8.32 4.01
N SER A 139 9.75 7.35 4.92
CA SER A 139 11.04 6.68 5.13
C SER A 139 11.44 5.89 3.88
N PHE A 140 10.49 5.15 3.31
CA PHE A 140 10.75 4.37 2.11
C PHE A 140 11.00 5.25 0.88
N SER A 141 10.18 6.28 0.67
CA SER A 141 10.36 7.23 -0.44
C SER A 141 11.70 7.97 -0.35
N SER A 142 12.17 8.29 0.85
CA SER A 142 13.49 8.88 1.06
C SER A 142 14.63 7.96 0.61
N LYS A 143 14.54 6.64 0.87
CA LYS A 143 15.52 5.65 0.40
C LYS A 143 15.56 5.57 -1.12
N LEU A 144 14.39 5.55 -1.76
CA LEU A 144 14.27 5.53 -3.22
C LEU A 144 14.83 6.81 -3.87
N ARG A 145 14.58 7.99 -3.28
CA ARG A 145 15.20 9.25 -3.73
C ARG A 145 16.73 9.22 -3.59
N ALA A 146 17.24 8.67 -2.48
CA ALA A 146 18.68 8.53 -2.25
C ALA A 146 19.35 7.58 -3.26
N ALA A 147 18.62 6.60 -3.79
CA ALA A 147 19.05 5.73 -4.89
C ALA A 147 19.01 6.41 -6.27
N GLY A 148 18.56 7.67 -6.35
CA GLY A 148 18.56 8.48 -7.58
C GLY A 148 17.22 8.54 -8.31
N HIS A 149 16.14 8.03 -7.73
CA HIS A 149 14.81 8.05 -8.35
C HIS A 149 14.06 9.37 -8.10
N THR A 150 13.25 9.80 -9.06
CA THR A 150 12.24 10.85 -8.83
C THR A 150 11.02 10.22 -8.19
N VAL A 151 10.74 10.56 -6.93
CA VAL A 151 9.64 9.93 -6.16
C VAL A 151 8.58 10.95 -5.78
N GLU A 152 7.38 10.76 -6.30
CA GLU A 152 6.14 11.43 -5.90
C GLU A 152 5.41 10.55 -4.88
N VAL A 153 4.87 11.19 -3.84
CA VAL A 153 4.23 10.49 -2.72
C VAL A 153 2.80 10.99 -2.60
N LEU A 154 1.84 10.07 -2.63
CA LEU A 154 0.43 10.35 -2.48
C LEU A 154 -0.13 9.57 -1.28
N SER A 155 -0.61 10.30 -0.28
CA SER A 155 -1.15 9.70 0.93
C SER A 155 -2.65 9.43 0.78
N VAL A 156 -3.08 8.19 0.99
CA VAL A 156 -4.51 7.84 1.05
C VAL A 156 -5.23 8.65 2.12
N ARG A 157 -4.53 8.98 3.22
CA ARG A 157 -5.08 9.74 4.35
C ARG A 157 -5.40 11.18 4.04
N ASP A 158 -4.77 11.72 3.00
CA ASP A 158 -4.97 13.11 2.58
C ASP A 158 -6.19 13.24 1.67
N MET A 159 -6.80 12.11 1.27
CA MET A 159 -7.96 12.11 0.41
C MET A 159 -9.23 12.47 1.19
N PRO A 160 -10.08 13.37 0.67
CA PRO A 160 -11.25 13.87 1.39
C PRO A 160 -12.34 12.81 1.63
N TRP A 161 -12.28 11.70 0.90
CA TRP A 161 -13.17 10.56 1.06
C TRP A 161 -12.65 9.51 2.05
N ASN A 162 -11.42 9.66 2.53
CA ASN A 162 -10.82 8.73 3.48
C ASN A 162 -11.37 9.01 4.89
N ASP A 163 -12.08 8.03 5.43
CA ASP A 163 -12.62 8.03 6.78
C ASP A 163 -11.99 6.85 7.54
N GLU A 164 -11.22 7.10 8.60
CA GLU A 164 -10.65 6.03 9.44
C GLU A 164 -11.49 5.74 10.69
N THR A 165 -12.58 6.49 10.92
CA THR A 165 -13.40 6.38 12.13
C THR A 165 -14.22 5.09 12.20
N TRP A 166 -14.47 4.45 11.04
CA TRP A 166 -15.12 3.14 10.98
C TRP A 166 -14.26 2.03 11.59
N CYS A 167 -12.94 2.18 11.69
CA CYS A 167 -12.05 1.14 12.22
C CYS A 167 -11.75 1.38 13.72
N PRO A 168 -12.15 0.47 14.63
CA PRO A 168 -11.94 0.68 16.09
C PRO A 168 -10.47 0.83 16.52
N GLN A 169 -9.51 0.41 15.69
CA GLN A 169 -8.07 0.45 15.96
C GLN A 169 -7.39 1.75 15.49
N SER A 170 -8.08 2.66 14.79
CA SER A 170 -7.48 3.90 14.25
C SER A 170 -7.23 4.98 15.31
N ASN A 171 -7.84 4.88 16.49
CA ASN A 171 -7.72 5.87 17.58
C ASN A 171 -6.38 5.83 18.36
N THR A 172 -5.39 5.05 17.92
CA THR A 172 -4.08 4.95 18.57
C THR A 172 -2.95 5.12 17.56
N ILE A 173 -2.82 6.30 16.96
CA ILE A 173 -1.54 6.77 16.42
C ILE A 173 -1.11 7.94 17.30
N PRO A 174 -0.02 7.82 18.09
CA PRO A 174 0.52 8.96 18.80
C PRO A 174 0.92 10.00 17.77
N SER A 175 0.41 11.23 17.90
CA SER A 175 0.92 12.37 17.15
C SER A 175 2.44 12.44 17.37
N ALA A 176 3.22 12.27 16.30
CA ALA A 176 4.65 12.54 16.34
C ALA A 176 4.81 13.98 16.84
N SER A 177 5.29 14.11 18.08
CA SER A 177 5.57 15.40 18.68
C SER A 177 6.85 15.92 18.01
N ALA A 178 6.75 17.13 17.45
CA ALA A 178 7.85 17.87 16.83
C ALA A 178 8.97 18.20 17.82
#